data_AF-A0A4Y7RGC5-F1
#
_entry.id   AF-A0A4Y7RGC5-F1
#
_cell.length_a   1.000
_cell.length_b   1.000
_cell.length_c   1.000
_cell.angle_alpha   90.00
_cell.angle_beta   90.00
_cell.angle_gamma   90.00
#
_symmetry.space_group_name_H-M   'P 1'
#
loop_
_entity.id
_entity.type
_entity.pdbx_description
1 polymer ?
#
loop_
_entity_poly.entity_id
_entity_poly.type
_entity_poly.pdbx_seq_one_letter_code
_entity_poly.pdbx_strand_id
1 'polypeptide(L)'
;MICLKRVTVSILTLALVLIFCATAPAEQSEKGKKAILLVTFGTSVQSAMPAYDNLENAVKEAFPGVEVRWSFTSGIIRDKIAERDGRIVDDPFTALSKLKAEGYDQIVVQSDHIFSGQEYSDLRELVNNFLALQTADGSLGPKKLALGKPLLYYHEDYFDAVEALASQFPADTSSNAVVLMGHGSEHPADSAYGKLNDILRHKYKNVFLGTVEGYPTLEEIRQDLKDSGVTKITLMPFMNIAGDHALNDLYGDEEESWKSQLAENGYTIDGYLKGLLENKAVVNMYVNHLSAAMAEFEADGIKEATTRVNGERLKFSEPLRPEDGSILAQLKPVFTALGFTVTWNEAEGVATANKTDLTVSFQPGSSVALVNGAEMIMDTKCQLVNGSTMIPLSFLSKNLGCTVNWDADNTINIFKE
;
A
#
# COMPACT_ATOMS: atom_id res chain seq x y z
N MET A 1 16.87 76.01 -68.59
CA MET A 1 15.51 76.43 -69.01
C MET A 1 14.54 75.35 -68.58
N ILE A 2 13.42 75.77 -67.98
CA ILE A 2 12.19 75.01 -67.72
C ILE A 2 12.12 74.19 -66.41
N CYS A 3 11.28 74.76 -65.53
CA CYS A 3 10.64 74.28 -64.33
C CYS A 3 9.43 73.38 -64.68
N LEU A 4 9.10 72.36 -63.86
CA LEU A 4 7.78 72.19 -63.18
C LEU A 4 7.61 70.82 -62.48
N LYS A 5 7.25 70.88 -61.18
CA LYS A 5 6.10 70.25 -60.46
C LYS A 5 5.69 68.79 -60.80
N ARG A 6 5.23 67.90 -59.89
CA ARG A 6 5.02 67.76 -58.44
C ARG A 6 4.25 66.41 -58.25
N VAL A 7 4.33 65.75 -57.07
CA VAL A 7 3.34 64.77 -56.50
C VAL A 7 3.44 63.33 -57.07
N THR A 8 3.50 62.21 -56.33
CA THR A 8 3.06 61.84 -54.97
C THR A 8 3.89 60.66 -54.41
N VAL A 9 3.98 60.60 -53.08
CA VAL A 9 4.45 59.47 -52.27
C VAL A 9 3.44 58.32 -52.31
N SER A 10 3.91 57.08 -52.50
CA SER A 10 3.41 55.85 -51.85
C SER A 10 4.36 54.69 -52.18
N ILE A 11 5.36 54.47 -51.34
CA ILE A 11 6.20 53.28 -51.35
C ILE A 11 5.47 52.22 -50.53
N LEU A 12 4.87 51.23 -51.20
CA LEU A 12 4.42 49.99 -50.59
C LEU A 12 5.62 49.03 -50.66
N THR A 13 6.47 49.02 -49.63
CA THR A 13 7.52 48.00 -49.49
C THR A 13 6.89 46.68 -49.08
N LEU A 14 6.75 45.78 -50.06
CA LEU A 14 6.44 44.38 -49.84
C LEU A 14 7.65 43.72 -49.14
N ALA A 15 7.62 43.68 -47.81
CA ALA A 15 8.59 42.92 -47.03
C ALA A 15 8.27 41.43 -47.19
N LEU A 16 9.13 40.74 -47.95
CA LEU A 16 9.15 39.29 -48.04
C LEU A 16 9.59 38.74 -46.67
N VAL A 17 8.63 38.43 -45.80
CA VAL A 17 8.90 37.68 -44.57
C VAL A 17 9.19 36.24 -44.99
N LEU A 18 10.48 35.91 -45.09
CA LEU A 18 10.94 34.53 -45.06
C LEU A 18 10.53 33.95 -43.70
N ILE A 19 9.41 33.21 -43.70
CA ILE A 19 9.02 32.34 -42.61
C ILE A 19 10.08 31.25 -42.53
N PHE A 20 11.12 31.47 -41.73
CA PHE A 20 11.90 30.39 -41.16
C PHE A 20 10.95 29.63 -40.25
N CYS A 21 10.32 28.57 -40.77
CA CYS A 21 9.83 27.48 -39.93
C CYS A 21 11.08 26.85 -39.30
N ALA A 22 11.57 27.46 -38.23
CA ALA A 22 12.28 26.70 -37.23
C ALA A 22 11.26 25.68 -36.73
N THR A 23 11.41 24.44 -37.20
CA THR A 23 10.80 23.30 -36.53
C THR A 23 11.31 23.39 -35.10
N ALA A 24 10.42 23.82 -34.19
CA ALA A 24 10.66 23.63 -32.78
C ALA A 24 11.08 22.16 -32.61
N PRO A 25 12.16 21.87 -31.86
CA PRO A 25 12.42 20.50 -31.50
C PRO A 25 11.12 19.98 -30.87
N ALA A 26 10.62 18.87 -31.40
CA ALA A 26 9.45 18.19 -30.87
C ALA A 26 9.58 18.18 -29.35
N GLU A 27 8.62 18.80 -28.68
CA GLU A 27 8.48 18.80 -27.24
C GLU A 27 8.67 17.35 -26.80
N GLN A 28 9.76 17.08 -26.08
CA GLN A 28 9.93 15.80 -25.40
C GLN A 28 8.65 15.60 -24.59
N SER A 29 7.87 14.58 -24.92
CA SER A 29 6.67 14.22 -24.18
C SER A 29 6.99 14.26 -22.68
N GLU A 30 6.45 15.23 -21.95
CA GLU A 30 6.78 15.43 -20.53
C GLU A 30 6.52 14.13 -19.77
N LYS A 31 7.58 13.53 -19.23
CA LYS A 31 7.46 12.51 -18.21
C LYS A 31 6.70 13.14 -17.04
N GLY A 32 5.50 12.65 -16.75
CA GLY A 32 4.61 13.24 -15.75
C GLY A 32 5.26 13.40 -14.37
N LYS A 33 4.82 14.40 -13.58
CA LYS A 33 5.46 14.78 -12.31
C LYS A 33 5.27 13.71 -11.24
N LYS A 34 6.37 13.32 -10.60
CA LYS A 34 6.38 12.33 -9.51
C LYS A 34 6.19 12.98 -8.15
N ALA A 35 5.42 12.34 -7.27
CA ALA A 35 5.31 12.71 -5.87
C ALA A 35 5.27 11.49 -4.95
N ILE A 36 5.73 11.68 -3.72
CA ILE A 36 5.61 10.75 -2.60
C ILE A 36 4.69 11.40 -1.55
N LEU A 37 3.68 10.66 -1.13
CA LEU A 37 2.79 11.04 -0.04
C LEU A 37 3.05 10.14 1.17
N LEU A 38 3.68 10.68 2.20
CA LEU A 38 3.88 10.04 3.49
C LEU A 38 2.61 10.16 4.33
N VAL A 39 2.08 9.04 4.80
CA VAL A 39 0.80 8.98 5.51
C VAL A 39 0.97 8.30 6.86
N THR A 40 0.65 9.04 7.92
CA THR A 40 0.77 8.58 9.32
C THR A 40 -0.51 8.86 10.09
N PHE A 41 -0.68 8.28 11.28
CA PHE A 41 -1.76 8.67 12.20
C PHE A 41 -1.66 10.16 12.58
N GLY A 42 -0.44 10.64 12.82
CA GLY A 42 -0.14 12.01 13.21
C GLY A 42 0.08 12.19 14.70
N THR A 43 0.61 13.34 15.10
CA THR A 43 0.69 13.74 16.51
C THR A 43 0.47 15.24 16.65
N SER A 44 -0.19 15.65 17.74
CA SER A 44 -0.23 17.04 18.15
C SER A 44 0.92 17.38 19.11
N VAL A 45 1.71 16.41 19.59
CA VAL A 45 2.78 16.68 20.56
C VAL A 45 3.97 17.34 19.87
N GLN A 46 4.23 18.61 20.19
CA GLN A 46 5.17 19.46 19.45
C GLN A 46 6.64 19.00 19.60
N SER A 47 7.01 18.49 20.78
CA SER A 47 8.34 17.93 21.04
C SER A 47 8.63 16.67 20.24
N ALA A 48 7.59 15.99 19.76
CA ALA A 48 7.69 14.70 19.08
C ALA A 48 7.64 14.84 17.54
N MET A 49 7.21 15.99 17.03
CA MET A 49 7.17 16.30 15.59
C MET A 49 8.52 16.18 14.86
N PRO A 50 9.68 16.56 15.44
CA PRO A 50 10.97 16.46 14.75
C PRO A 50 11.35 15.03 14.33
N ALA A 51 10.75 14.00 14.92
CA ALA A 51 11.02 12.62 14.50
C ALA A 51 10.49 12.32 13.09
N TYR A 52 9.48 13.05 12.57
CA TYR A 52 9.05 12.94 11.18
C TYR A 52 10.14 13.42 10.20
N ASP A 53 10.95 14.41 10.60
CA ASP A 53 12.04 14.92 9.76
C ASP A 53 13.06 13.84 9.44
N ASN A 54 13.27 12.86 10.34
CA ASN A 54 14.19 11.76 10.08
C ASN A 54 13.75 10.90 8.89
N LEU A 55 12.45 10.59 8.81
CA LEU A 55 11.90 9.83 7.70
C LEU A 55 11.85 10.68 6.42
N GLU A 56 11.36 11.92 6.50
CA GLU A 56 11.28 12.80 5.34
C GLU A 56 12.65 13.05 4.73
N ASN A 57 13.68 13.29 5.55
CA ASN A 57 15.05 13.48 5.07
C ASN A 57 15.61 12.20 4.41
N ALA A 58 15.38 11.03 5.01
CA ALA A 58 15.82 9.76 4.42
C ALA A 58 15.11 9.47 3.08
N VAL A 59 13.82 9.80 2.98
CA VAL A 59 13.04 9.70 1.74
C VAL A 59 13.58 10.67 0.68
N LYS A 60 13.85 11.93 1.03
CA LYS A 60 14.43 12.91 0.10
C LYS A 60 15.84 12.53 -0.36
N GLU A 61 16.62 11.90 0.51
CA GLU A 61 17.94 11.37 0.17
C GLU A 61 17.85 10.19 -0.80
N ALA A 62 16.91 9.27 -0.57
CA ALA A 62 16.69 8.10 -1.42
C ALA A 62 16.06 8.45 -2.79
N PHE A 63 15.22 9.49 -2.84
CA PHE A 63 14.46 9.90 -4.04
C PHE A 63 14.68 11.38 -4.36
N PRO A 64 15.91 11.78 -4.75
CA PRO A 64 16.23 13.18 -5.00
C PRO A 64 15.40 13.74 -6.15
N GLY A 65 14.80 14.92 -5.93
CA GLY A 65 14.00 15.63 -6.94
C GLY A 65 12.55 15.15 -7.06
N VAL A 66 12.11 14.19 -6.25
CA VAL A 66 10.69 13.82 -6.13
C VAL A 66 10.04 14.69 -5.06
N GLU A 67 8.85 15.23 -5.33
CA GLU A 67 8.08 15.99 -4.35
C GLU A 67 7.67 15.08 -3.18
N VAL A 68 7.84 15.54 -1.94
CA VAL A 68 7.44 14.78 -0.74
C VAL A 68 6.41 15.59 0.05
N ARG A 69 5.28 14.98 0.39
CA ARG A 69 4.22 15.58 1.22
C ARG A 69 3.83 14.68 2.37
N TRP A 70 3.29 15.30 3.41
CA TRP A 70 2.69 14.62 4.54
C TRP A 70 1.18 14.71 4.54
N SER A 71 0.55 13.64 5.03
CA SER A 71 -0.87 13.61 5.38
C SER A 71 -1.10 12.80 6.65
N PHE A 72 -2.08 13.23 7.45
CA PHE A 72 -2.44 12.56 8.70
C PHE A 72 -3.81 11.91 8.59
N THR A 73 -3.95 10.65 9.02
CA THR A 73 -5.23 9.94 8.99
C THR A 73 -6.18 10.39 10.11
N SER A 74 -5.66 10.74 11.29
CA SER A 74 -6.47 11.15 12.44
C SER A 74 -7.08 12.53 12.31
N GLY A 75 -8.42 12.61 12.21
CA GLY A 75 -9.15 13.88 12.20
C GLY A 75 -8.95 14.71 13.46
N ILE A 76 -8.99 14.05 14.63
CA ILE A 76 -8.78 14.70 15.93
C ILE A 76 -7.42 15.42 16.00
N ILE A 77 -6.36 14.78 15.48
CA ILE A 77 -5.03 15.39 15.47
C ILE A 77 -4.98 16.58 14.50
N ARG A 78 -5.56 16.45 13.30
CA ARG A 78 -5.61 17.55 12.33
C ARG A 78 -6.36 18.76 12.91
N ASP A 79 -7.50 18.53 13.57
CA ASP A 79 -8.30 19.58 14.22
C ASP A 79 -7.51 20.26 15.34
N LYS A 80 -6.86 19.47 16.23
CA LYS A 80 -6.00 20.00 17.30
C LYS A 80 -4.87 20.88 16.75
N ILE A 81 -4.23 20.48 15.66
CA ILE A 81 -3.15 21.26 15.02
C ILE A 81 -3.72 22.54 14.38
N ALA A 82 -4.87 22.46 13.72
CA ALA A 82 -5.52 23.63 13.11
C ALA A 82 -5.94 24.66 14.18
N GLU A 83 -6.53 24.21 15.29
CA GLU A 83 -6.95 25.08 16.39
C GLU A 83 -5.76 25.73 17.12
N ARG A 84 -4.71 24.94 17.40
CA ARG A 84 -3.56 25.42 18.18
C ARG A 84 -2.60 26.27 17.34
N ASP A 85 -2.26 25.80 16.14
CA ASP A 85 -1.17 26.37 15.32
C ASP A 85 -1.69 27.20 14.14
N GLY A 86 -2.99 27.18 13.84
CA GLY A 86 -3.54 27.74 12.61
C GLY A 86 -3.06 26.99 11.34
N ARG A 87 -2.45 25.80 11.51
CA ARG A 87 -1.87 25.02 10.43
C ARG A 87 -2.84 23.93 9.99
N ILE A 88 -3.22 23.96 8.72
CA ILE A 88 -4.05 22.92 8.12
C ILE A 88 -3.14 21.78 7.66
N VAL A 89 -3.36 20.58 8.20
CA VAL A 89 -2.77 19.33 7.71
C VAL A 89 -3.82 18.63 6.88
N ASP A 90 -3.44 18.10 5.72
CA ASP A 90 -4.39 17.41 4.84
C ASP A 90 -4.63 15.98 5.30
N ASP A 91 -5.88 15.53 5.21
CA ASP A 91 -6.20 14.09 5.20
C ASP A 91 -5.75 13.45 3.86
N PRO A 92 -5.67 12.10 3.79
CA PRO A 92 -5.08 11.46 2.62
C PRO A 92 -5.87 11.68 1.32
N PHE A 93 -7.21 11.80 1.40
CA PHE A 93 -8.05 12.10 0.23
C PHE A 93 -7.75 13.51 -0.30
N THR A 94 -7.69 14.49 0.61
CA THR A 94 -7.39 15.88 0.26
C THR A 94 -5.98 16.03 -0.31
N ALA A 95 -4.99 15.37 0.30
CA ALA A 95 -3.59 15.43 -0.14
C ALA A 95 -3.41 14.85 -1.56
N LEU A 96 -4.00 13.68 -1.83
CA LEU A 96 -3.99 13.07 -3.17
C LEU A 96 -4.69 13.94 -4.20
N SER A 97 -5.84 14.54 -3.84
CA SER A 97 -6.59 15.44 -4.71
C SER A 97 -5.79 16.68 -5.09
N LYS A 98 -5.09 17.30 -4.11
CA LYS A 98 -4.21 18.45 -4.35
C LYS A 98 -3.03 18.09 -5.24
N LEU A 99 -2.33 16.99 -4.95
CA LEU A 99 -1.25 16.49 -5.80
C LEU A 99 -1.71 16.33 -7.26
N LYS A 100 -2.87 15.71 -7.47
CA LYS A 100 -3.45 15.57 -8.81
C LYS A 100 -3.75 16.92 -9.47
N ALA A 101 -4.37 17.84 -8.75
CA ALA A 101 -4.72 19.17 -9.26
C ALA A 101 -3.48 19.99 -9.65
N GLU A 102 -2.35 19.75 -8.98
CA GLU A 102 -1.07 20.41 -9.24
C GLU A 102 -0.24 19.73 -10.37
N GLY A 103 -0.79 18.68 -10.97
CA GLY A 103 -0.20 17.99 -12.12
C GLY A 103 0.72 16.82 -11.76
N TYR A 104 0.75 16.39 -10.49
CA TYR A 104 1.38 15.12 -10.13
C TYR A 104 0.46 13.97 -10.57
N ASP A 105 0.87 13.24 -11.59
CA ASP A 105 0.11 12.12 -12.17
C ASP A 105 0.76 10.77 -11.84
N GLN A 106 1.82 10.79 -11.06
CA GLN A 106 2.71 9.69 -10.75
C GLN A 106 3.00 9.70 -9.25
N ILE A 107 2.15 9.05 -8.46
CA ILE A 107 2.16 9.21 -6.99
C ILE A 107 2.46 7.87 -6.32
N VAL A 108 3.38 7.85 -5.34
CA VAL A 108 3.56 6.72 -4.43
C VAL A 108 3.16 7.15 -3.03
N VAL A 109 2.21 6.45 -2.44
CA VAL A 109 1.78 6.66 -1.06
C VAL A 109 2.59 5.71 -0.18
N GLN A 110 3.27 6.20 0.85
CA GLN A 110 3.92 5.35 1.86
C GLN A 110 3.10 5.39 3.14
N SER A 111 2.75 4.21 3.66
CA SER A 111 2.14 4.10 4.97
C SER A 111 3.21 4.09 6.06
N ASP A 112 3.16 5.08 6.95
CA ASP A 112 4.01 5.17 8.12
C ASP A 112 3.27 4.64 9.36
N HIS A 113 2.55 3.54 9.18
CA HIS A 113 1.89 2.81 10.27
C HIS A 113 2.79 1.65 10.71
N ILE A 114 2.55 1.13 11.92
CA ILE A 114 3.32 0.02 12.47
C ILE A 114 2.94 -1.32 11.84
N PHE A 115 1.66 -1.55 11.57
CA PHE A 115 1.15 -2.81 11.02
C PHE A 115 -0.10 -2.54 10.17
N SER A 116 -0.61 -3.58 9.50
CA SER A 116 -1.80 -3.49 8.65
C SER A 116 -3.13 -3.49 9.43
N GLY A 117 -3.27 -2.55 10.38
CA GLY A 117 -4.49 -2.33 11.17
C GLY A 117 -5.60 -1.60 10.40
N GLN A 118 -6.56 -1.04 11.14
CA GLN A 118 -7.68 -0.28 10.57
C GLN A 118 -7.20 0.91 9.73
N GLU A 119 -6.30 1.74 10.27
CA GLU A 119 -5.76 2.93 9.59
C GLU A 119 -5.10 2.62 8.25
N TYR A 120 -4.33 1.52 8.17
CA TYR A 120 -3.74 1.06 6.91
C TYR A 120 -4.79 0.53 5.95
N SER A 121 -5.79 -0.20 6.46
CA SER A 121 -6.89 -0.75 5.65
C SER A 121 -7.70 0.36 5.01
N ASP A 122 -8.05 1.40 5.77
CA ASP A 122 -8.76 2.58 5.28
C ASP A 122 -7.95 3.34 4.24
N LEU A 123 -6.64 3.54 4.49
CA LEU A 123 -5.73 4.15 3.52
C LEU A 123 -5.66 3.34 2.23
N ARG A 124 -5.60 2.01 2.33
CA ARG A 124 -5.57 1.11 1.18
C ARG A 124 -6.86 1.20 0.37
N GLU A 125 -8.01 1.19 1.03
CA GLU A 125 -9.31 1.34 0.36
C GLU A 125 -9.42 2.69 -0.35
N LEU A 126 -8.96 3.77 0.29
CA LEU A 126 -8.87 5.08 -0.32
C LEU A 126 -7.99 5.05 -1.59
N VAL A 127 -6.78 4.50 -1.51
CA VAL A 127 -5.87 4.39 -2.67
C VAL A 127 -6.51 3.57 -3.80
N ASN A 128 -7.18 2.46 -3.48
CA ASN A 128 -7.90 1.64 -4.45
C ASN A 128 -9.05 2.41 -5.11
N ASN A 129 -9.77 3.24 -4.37
CA ASN A 129 -10.82 4.09 -4.92
C ASN A 129 -10.26 5.16 -5.87
N PHE A 130 -9.08 5.70 -5.60
CA PHE A 130 -8.38 6.60 -6.54
C PHE A 130 -7.90 5.88 -7.80
N LEU A 131 -7.46 4.61 -7.69
CA LEU A 131 -7.13 3.78 -8.85
C LEU A 131 -8.35 3.55 -9.75
N ALA A 132 -9.56 3.42 -9.18
CA ALA A 132 -10.79 3.27 -9.97
C ALA A 132 -11.11 4.52 -10.83
N LEU A 133 -10.55 5.69 -10.50
CA LEU A 133 -10.68 6.92 -11.27
C LEU A 133 -9.59 7.07 -12.35
N GLN A 134 -8.66 6.12 -12.45
CA GLN A 134 -7.56 6.18 -13.39
C GLN A 134 -8.08 6.02 -14.83
N THR A 135 -7.81 7.04 -15.64
CA THR A 135 -8.02 7.01 -17.09
C THR A 135 -6.67 6.92 -17.80
N ALA A 136 -6.65 6.34 -19.01
CA ALA A 136 -5.41 6.20 -19.78
C ALA A 136 -4.70 7.54 -20.04
N ASP A 137 -5.44 8.64 -20.10
CA ASP A 137 -4.92 10.00 -20.28
C ASP A 137 -4.64 10.75 -18.95
N GLY A 138 -5.03 10.18 -17.79
CA GLY A 138 -4.89 10.80 -16.47
C GLY A 138 -5.78 12.02 -16.25
N SER A 139 -6.90 12.13 -16.95
CA SER A 139 -7.84 13.25 -16.83
C SER A 139 -8.57 13.30 -15.48
N LEU A 140 -8.97 12.14 -14.92
CA LEU A 140 -9.73 12.06 -13.66
C LEU A 140 -8.86 11.67 -12.45
N GLY A 141 -8.07 10.60 -12.56
CA GLY A 141 -7.17 10.12 -11.52
C GLY A 141 -5.68 10.21 -11.91
N PRO A 142 -4.76 9.95 -10.97
CA PRO A 142 -3.32 9.85 -11.30
C PRO A 142 -3.08 8.70 -12.31
N LYS A 143 -2.17 8.91 -13.27
CA LYS A 143 -1.78 7.90 -14.27
C LYS A 143 -1.08 6.69 -13.68
N LYS A 144 -0.38 6.86 -12.55
CA LYS A 144 0.17 5.78 -11.74
C LYS A 144 0.01 6.11 -10.27
N LEU A 145 -0.44 5.13 -9.48
CA LEU A 145 -0.59 5.24 -8.04
C LEU A 145 -0.16 3.90 -7.40
N ALA A 146 0.67 3.96 -6.37
CA ALA A 146 1.11 2.78 -5.61
C ALA A 146 1.06 3.03 -4.10
N LEU A 147 0.97 1.96 -3.31
CA LEU A 147 0.94 2.02 -1.85
C LEU A 147 2.06 1.16 -1.25
N GLY A 148 2.98 1.80 -0.54
CA GLY A 148 3.98 1.17 0.30
C GLY A 148 3.36 0.50 1.53
N LYS A 149 4.01 -0.58 1.96
CA LYS A 149 3.55 -1.40 3.10
C LYS A 149 3.94 -0.74 4.44
N PRO A 150 3.21 -1.00 5.54
CA PRO A 150 3.56 -0.53 6.89
C PRO A 150 4.74 -1.33 7.47
N LEU A 151 5.30 -0.87 8.59
CA LEU A 151 6.55 -1.41 9.16
C LEU A 151 6.58 -2.93 9.31
N LEU A 152 5.50 -3.52 9.85
CA LEU A 152 5.33 -4.95 10.07
C LEU A 152 4.29 -5.50 9.09
N TYR A 153 4.72 -5.93 7.91
CA TYR A 153 3.83 -6.45 6.88
C TYR A 153 4.20 -7.87 6.46
N TYR A 154 5.42 -8.06 5.98
CA TYR A 154 5.95 -9.36 5.57
C TYR A 154 6.47 -10.15 6.75
N HIS A 155 6.83 -11.42 6.54
CA HIS A 155 7.34 -12.25 7.62
C HIS A 155 8.67 -11.72 8.16
N GLU A 156 9.55 -11.31 7.24
CA GLU A 156 10.92 -10.85 7.44
C GLU A 156 10.98 -9.51 8.18
N ASP A 157 10.02 -8.61 7.93
CA ASP A 157 9.93 -7.30 8.58
C ASP A 157 9.95 -7.41 10.12
N TYR A 158 9.38 -8.48 10.69
CA TYR A 158 9.37 -8.69 12.13
C TYR A 158 10.76 -8.97 12.68
N PHE A 159 11.58 -9.75 11.96
CA PHE A 159 12.95 -10.02 12.38
C PHE A 159 13.82 -8.78 12.21
N ASP A 160 13.63 -8.05 11.11
CA ASP A 160 14.34 -6.80 10.84
C ASP A 160 14.01 -5.73 11.88
N ALA A 161 12.73 -5.60 12.29
CA ALA A 161 12.32 -4.69 13.36
C ALA A 161 13.00 -5.05 14.69
N VAL A 162 13.06 -6.34 15.04
CA VAL A 162 13.74 -6.81 16.25
C VAL A 162 15.25 -6.51 16.20
N GLU A 163 15.91 -6.75 15.08
CA GLU A 163 17.34 -6.40 14.89
C GLU A 163 17.57 -4.89 14.97
N ALA A 164 16.69 -4.09 14.35
CA ALA A 164 16.79 -2.64 14.39
C ALA A 164 16.74 -2.10 15.82
N LEU A 165 15.79 -2.61 16.63
CA LEU A 165 15.62 -2.24 18.03
C LEU A 165 16.80 -2.67 18.92
N ALA A 166 17.46 -3.78 18.60
CA ALA A 166 18.52 -4.36 19.43
C ALA A 166 19.65 -3.35 19.75
N SER A 167 19.93 -2.44 18.82
CA SER A 167 20.94 -1.38 18.99
C SER A 167 20.60 -0.34 20.07
N GLN A 168 19.33 -0.30 20.52
CA GLN A 168 18.82 0.66 21.51
C GLN A 168 18.60 0.00 22.88
N PHE A 169 18.70 -1.32 22.98
CA PHE A 169 18.54 -2.02 24.24
C PHE A 169 19.71 -1.76 25.20
N PRO A 170 19.49 -1.85 26.52
CA PRO A 170 20.56 -1.90 27.50
C PRO A 170 21.55 -3.03 27.16
N ALA A 171 22.85 -2.79 27.43
CA ALA A 171 23.91 -3.75 27.13
C ALA A 171 23.74 -5.12 27.82
N ASP A 172 23.08 -5.14 28.98
CA ASP A 172 22.76 -6.36 29.73
C ASP A 172 21.26 -6.47 29.96
N THR A 173 20.57 -7.13 29.03
CA THR A 173 19.14 -7.43 29.16
C THR A 173 18.87 -8.54 30.19
N SER A 174 19.89 -9.23 30.71
CA SER A 174 19.71 -10.30 31.69
C SER A 174 19.45 -9.79 33.11
N SER A 175 19.98 -8.61 33.45
CA SER A 175 19.77 -7.93 34.73
C SER A 175 18.86 -6.70 34.64
N ASN A 176 18.63 -6.18 33.42
CA ASN A 176 17.74 -5.05 33.14
C ASN A 176 16.76 -5.41 32.02
N ALA A 177 15.49 -5.67 32.35
CA ALA A 177 14.49 -5.99 31.34
C ALA A 177 14.17 -4.79 30.46
N VAL A 178 13.77 -5.06 29.22
CA VAL A 178 13.18 -4.06 28.33
C VAL A 178 11.70 -4.36 28.19
N VAL A 179 10.87 -3.36 28.38
CA VAL A 179 9.43 -3.44 28.10
C VAL A 179 9.09 -2.43 27.02
N LEU A 180 8.73 -2.95 25.86
CA LEU A 180 8.24 -2.21 24.70
C LEU A 180 6.73 -2.01 24.83
N MET A 181 6.24 -0.79 24.61
CA MET A 181 4.82 -0.49 24.62
C MET A 181 4.34 -0.04 23.25
N GLY A 182 3.59 -0.91 22.57
CA GLY A 182 2.82 -0.56 21.38
C GLY A 182 1.48 0.09 21.76
N HIS A 183 0.79 0.66 20.77
CA HIS A 183 -0.56 1.18 21.01
C HIS A 183 -1.56 0.04 21.20
N GLY A 184 -1.55 -0.96 20.32
CA GLY A 184 -2.61 -1.96 20.23
C GLY A 184 -3.81 -1.50 19.39
N SER A 185 -4.68 -2.44 19.01
CA SER A 185 -5.97 -2.17 18.35
C SER A 185 -6.97 -3.30 18.61
N GLU A 186 -8.27 -3.01 18.52
CA GLU A 186 -9.32 -4.04 18.42
C GLU A 186 -9.32 -4.79 17.07
N HIS A 187 -8.58 -4.30 16.07
CA HIS A 187 -8.51 -4.90 14.74
C HIS A 187 -7.75 -6.25 14.77
N PRO A 188 -8.18 -7.30 14.04
CA PRO A 188 -7.51 -8.62 14.07
C PRO A 188 -6.00 -8.64 13.75
N ALA A 189 -5.54 -7.62 13.03
CA ALA A 189 -4.11 -7.41 12.75
C ALA A 189 -3.28 -7.05 14.00
N ASP A 190 -3.91 -6.79 15.16
CA ASP A 190 -3.25 -6.65 16.46
C ASP A 190 -2.38 -7.87 16.82
N SER A 191 -2.72 -9.04 16.26
CA SER A 191 -1.89 -10.25 16.30
C SER A 191 -0.44 -10.05 15.83
N ALA A 192 -0.14 -8.97 15.10
CA ALA A 192 1.23 -8.53 14.81
C ALA A 192 2.06 -8.30 16.08
N TYR A 193 1.50 -7.68 17.12
CA TYR A 193 2.20 -7.49 18.40
C TYR A 193 2.48 -8.82 19.09
N GLY A 194 1.52 -9.75 19.06
CA GLY A 194 1.72 -11.11 19.57
C GLY A 194 2.87 -11.83 18.88
N LYS A 195 2.94 -11.79 17.54
CA LYS A 195 4.06 -12.36 16.77
C LYS A 195 5.39 -11.68 17.09
N LEU A 196 5.41 -10.35 17.16
CA LEU A 196 6.63 -9.61 17.47
C LEU A 196 7.14 -9.92 18.88
N ASN A 197 6.24 -9.99 19.86
CA ASN A 197 6.55 -10.37 21.24
C ASN A 197 7.12 -11.80 21.31
N ASP A 198 6.54 -12.75 20.58
CA ASP A 198 7.06 -14.12 20.51
C ASP A 198 8.50 -14.17 20.00
N ILE A 199 8.82 -13.43 18.93
CA ILE A 199 10.18 -13.35 18.38
C ILE A 199 11.13 -12.70 19.39
N LEU A 200 10.72 -11.61 20.05
CA LEU A 200 11.53 -10.94 21.08
C LEU A 200 11.87 -11.88 22.24
N ARG A 201 10.88 -12.63 22.76
CA ARG A 201 11.04 -13.57 23.87
C ARG A 201 11.93 -14.76 23.52
N HIS A 202 11.90 -15.22 22.27
CA HIS A 202 12.80 -16.28 21.80
C HIS A 202 14.24 -15.79 21.62
N LYS A 203 14.41 -14.53 21.25
CA LYS A 203 15.73 -13.98 20.91
C LYS A 203 16.46 -13.36 22.11
N TYR A 204 15.72 -12.76 23.03
CA TYR A 204 16.28 -12.08 24.19
C TYR A 204 15.60 -12.56 25.46
N LYS A 205 16.39 -12.70 26.53
CA LYS A 205 15.92 -13.30 27.78
C LYS A 205 14.81 -12.48 28.46
N ASN A 206 14.98 -11.16 28.56
CA ASN A 206 14.04 -10.28 29.26
C ASN A 206 13.68 -9.06 28.41
N VAL A 207 13.26 -9.29 27.16
CA VAL A 207 12.69 -8.24 26.31
C VAL A 207 11.25 -8.63 25.99
N PHE A 208 10.33 -7.79 26.44
CA PHE A 208 8.91 -8.04 26.38
C PHE A 208 8.21 -6.91 25.62
N LEU A 209 7.10 -7.22 24.95
CA LEU A 209 6.27 -6.24 24.28
C LEU A 209 4.82 -6.40 24.74
N GLY A 210 4.24 -5.29 25.18
CA GLY A 210 2.81 -5.18 25.45
C GLY A 210 2.19 -3.99 24.73
N THR A 211 0.89 -3.84 24.88
CA THR A 211 0.08 -2.81 24.22
C THR A 211 -0.85 -2.11 25.21
N VAL A 212 -1.16 -0.84 24.96
CA VAL A 212 -2.16 -0.09 25.75
C VAL A 212 -3.57 -0.65 25.50
N GLU A 213 -3.93 -0.86 24.24
CA GLU A 213 -5.27 -1.21 23.78
C GLU A 213 -5.23 -2.47 22.90
N GLY A 214 -4.82 -3.61 23.45
CA GLY A 214 -4.70 -4.85 22.67
C GLY A 214 -4.07 -5.99 23.45
N TYR A 215 -3.37 -6.88 22.75
CA TYR A 215 -2.61 -7.97 23.35
C TYR A 215 -1.16 -8.02 22.80
N PRO A 216 -0.13 -8.28 23.64
CA PRO A 216 -0.18 -8.61 25.08
C PRO A 216 -0.51 -7.42 25.99
N THR A 217 -1.18 -7.69 27.11
CA THR A 217 -1.57 -6.65 28.09
C THR A 217 -0.46 -6.38 29.11
N LEU A 218 -0.58 -5.30 29.90
CA LEU A 218 0.33 -5.04 31.03
C LEU A 218 0.35 -6.20 32.06
N GLU A 219 -0.75 -6.95 32.20
CA GLU A 219 -0.79 -8.12 33.08
C GLU A 219 0.11 -9.26 32.59
N GLU A 220 0.14 -9.52 31.28
CA GLU A 220 1.08 -10.48 30.70
C GLU A 220 2.53 -10.04 30.92
N ILE A 221 2.80 -8.74 30.78
CA ILE A 221 4.13 -8.16 31.06
C ILE A 221 4.52 -8.31 32.53
N ARG A 222 3.60 -8.08 33.48
CA ARG A 222 3.84 -8.28 34.92
C ARG A 222 4.19 -9.73 35.22
N GLN A 223 3.52 -10.68 34.57
CA GLN A 223 3.81 -12.10 34.75
C GLN A 223 5.19 -12.46 34.17
N ASP A 224 5.52 -11.99 32.96
CA ASP A 224 6.83 -12.17 32.33
C ASP A 224 7.97 -11.58 33.20
N LEU A 225 7.76 -10.38 33.75
CA LEU A 225 8.72 -9.72 34.62
C LEU A 225 8.92 -10.50 35.94
N LYS A 226 7.85 -11.02 36.53
CA LYS A 226 7.91 -11.85 37.73
C LYS A 226 8.69 -13.13 37.49
N ASP A 227 8.44 -13.81 36.37
CA ASP A 227 9.12 -15.05 36.00
C ASP A 227 10.60 -14.84 35.65
N SER A 228 10.94 -13.65 35.14
CA SER A 228 12.34 -13.27 34.86
C SER A 228 13.19 -13.06 36.12
N GLY A 229 12.57 -12.66 37.23
CA GLY A 229 13.25 -12.30 38.48
C GLY A 229 14.07 -11.01 38.44
N VAL A 230 13.98 -10.22 37.38
CA VAL A 230 14.65 -8.90 37.30
C VAL A 230 13.94 -7.89 38.20
N THR A 231 14.67 -6.87 38.65
CA THR A 231 14.07 -5.73 39.40
C THR A 231 14.30 -4.40 38.71
N LYS A 232 15.08 -4.36 37.62
CA LYS A 232 15.33 -3.18 36.83
C LYS A 232 14.67 -3.31 35.45
N ILE A 233 14.01 -2.24 35.01
CA ILE A 233 13.29 -2.19 33.74
C ILE A 233 13.67 -0.90 32.99
N THR A 234 13.83 -1.01 31.67
CA THR A 234 13.83 0.11 30.75
C THR A 234 12.53 0.11 29.93
N LEU A 235 11.70 1.13 30.11
CA LEU A 235 10.48 1.35 29.34
C LEU A 235 10.79 2.04 28.01
N MET A 236 10.28 1.48 26.91
CA MET A 236 10.52 1.94 25.55
C MET A 236 9.19 2.02 24.78
N PRO A 237 8.88 3.11 24.06
CA PRO A 237 7.73 3.13 23.19
C PRO A 237 8.02 2.32 21.91
N PHE A 238 7.07 1.51 21.47
CA PHE A 238 7.05 0.87 20.16
C PHE A 238 5.99 1.56 19.28
N MET A 239 6.23 2.85 19.05
CA MET A 239 5.41 3.75 18.24
C MET A 239 6.35 4.65 17.44
N ASN A 240 5.96 5.05 16.23
CA ASN A 240 6.79 5.88 15.36
C ASN A 240 7.25 7.18 16.03
N ILE A 241 6.39 7.74 16.87
CA ILE A 241 6.63 8.95 17.61
C ILE A 241 6.40 8.68 19.09
N ALA A 242 7.28 9.19 19.95
CA ALA A 242 7.03 9.27 21.39
C ALA A 242 6.02 10.39 21.69
N GLY A 243 4.77 10.17 21.31
CA GLY A 243 3.66 11.10 21.49
C GLY A 243 3.00 10.98 22.86
N ASP A 244 1.71 11.32 22.93
CA ASP A 244 0.95 11.41 24.18
C ASP A 244 0.99 10.11 25.00
N HIS A 245 0.70 8.97 24.36
CA HIS A 245 0.79 7.65 24.99
C HIS A 245 2.18 7.35 25.56
N ALA A 246 3.26 7.74 24.89
CA ALA A 246 4.62 7.50 25.39
C ALA A 246 4.96 8.39 26.61
N LEU A 247 4.39 9.61 26.66
CA LEU A 247 4.67 10.57 27.72
C LEU A 247 3.79 10.36 28.94
N ASN A 248 2.53 9.98 28.75
CA ASN A 248 1.54 9.86 29.82
C ASN A 248 1.34 8.38 30.20
N ASP A 249 0.93 7.52 29.26
CA ASP A 249 0.59 6.14 29.59
C ASP A 249 1.82 5.29 29.90
N LEU A 250 2.91 5.45 29.14
CA LEU A 250 4.15 4.69 29.40
C LEU A 250 4.92 5.25 30.59
N TYR A 251 5.16 6.56 30.60
CA TYR A 251 6.15 7.20 31.48
C TYR A 251 5.64 8.40 32.27
N GLY A 252 4.32 8.57 32.35
CA GLY A 252 3.69 9.64 33.13
C GLY A 252 3.91 9.48 34.64
N ASP A 253 3.57 10.51 35.41
CA ASP A 253 3.63 10.48 36.87
C ASP A 253 2.31 10.04 37.51
N GLU A 254 1.29 9.76 36.69
CA GLU A 254 -0.06 9.38 37.11
C GLU A 254 -0.11 7.89 37.48
N GLU A 255 -1.02 7.53 38.40
CA GLU A 255 -1.15 6.16 38.95
C GLU A 255 -1.39 5.11 37.85
N GLU A 256 -2.14 5.48 36.81
CA GLU A 256 -2.48 4.61 35.69
C GLU A 256 -1.33 4.39 34.70
N SER A 257 -0.25 5.18 34.78
CA SER A 257 0.90 5.00 33.88
C SER A 257 1.63 3.69 34.17
N TRP A 258 2.19 3.06 33.14
CA TRP A 258 2.98 1.83 33.28
C TRP A 258 4.18 2.02 34.20
N LYS A 259 4.82 3.20 34.16
CA LYS A 259 5.90 3.57 35.09
C LYS A 259 5.44 3.49 36.54
N SER A 260 4.35 4.16 36.91
CA SER A 260 3.82 4.15 38.29
C SER A 260 3.39 2.75 38.70
N GLN A 261 2.61 2.09 37.85
CA GLN A 261 2.10 0.74 38.07
C GLN A 261 3.21 -0.30 38.27
N LEU A 262 4.32 -0.21 37.54
CA LEU A 262 5.46 -1.12 37.72
C LEU A 262 6.33 -0.71 38.91
N ALA A 263 6.54 0.59 39.15
CA ALA A 263 7.31 1.05 40.31
C ALA A 263 6.67 0.62 41.65
N GLU A 264 5.34 0.66 41.76
CA GLU A 264 4.59 0.17 42.93
C GLU A 264 4.80 -1.33 43.20
N ASN A 265 5.10 -2.10 42.15
CA ASN A 265 5.42 -3.53 42.24
C ASN A 265 6.91 -3.80 42.54
N GLY A 266 7.67 -2.76 42.93
CA GLY A 266 9.05 -2.88 43.42
C GLY A 266 10.12 -2.85 42.33
N TYR A 267 9.76 -2.48 41.10
CA TYR A 267 10.71 -2.33 40.00
C TYR A 267 11.36 -0.94 40.00
N THR A 268 12.64 -0.88 39.66
CA THR A 268 13.35 0.37 39.32
C THR A 268 13.20 0.64 37.84
N ILE A 269 12.66 1.80 37.48
CA ILE A 269 12.25 2.11 36.10
C ILE A 269 13.16 3.19 35.51
N ASP A 270 13.78 2.87 34.37
CA ASP A 270 14.43 3.82 33.46
C ASP A 270 13.54 4.04 32.22
N GLY A 271 13.59 5.24 31.62
CA GLY A 271 12.83 5.58 30.42
C GLY A 271 13.73 5.85 29.22
N TYR A 272 13.40 5.25 28.08
CA TYR A 272 13.95 5.61 26.77
C TYR A 272 12.82 6.15 25.89
N LEU A 273 12.58 7.45 25.98
CA LEU A 273 11.41 8.10 25.39
C LEU A 273 11.69 8.60 23.97
N LYS A 274 12.15 7.70 23.09
CA LYS A 274 12.39 7.99 21.68
C LYS A 274 11.49 7.16 20.80
N GLY A 275 10.88 7.80 19.79
CA GLY A 275 10.04 7.10 18.82
C GLY A 275 10.86 6.24 17.86
N LEU A 276 10.19 5.30 17.17
CA LEU A 276 10.87 4.43 16.20
C LEU A 276 11.49 5.20 15.03
N LEU A 277 10.95 6.36 14.65
CA LEU A 277 11.54 7.20 13.60
C LEU A 277 12.85 7.88 14.02
N GLU A 278 13.27 7.78 15.29
CA GLU A 278 14.61 8.17 15.72
C GLU A 278 15.65 7.04 15.55
N ASN A 279 15.20 5.82 15.22
CA ASN A 279 16.05 4.70 14.88
C ASN A 279 16.28 4.65 13.36
N LYS A 280 17.51 4.94 12.92
CA LYS A 280 17.87 4.90 11.49
C LYS A 280 17.60 3.56 10.81
N ALA A 281 17.76 2.44 11.52
CA ALA A 281 17.47 1.13 10.95
C ALA A 281 15.97 0.94 10.69
N VAL A 282 15.11 1.43 11.59
CA VAL A 282 13.66 1.42 11.38
C VAL A 282 13.24 2.38 10.26
N VAL A 283 13.82 3.59 10.21
CA VAL A 283 13.59 4.53 9.10
C VAL A 283 13.93 3.88 7.75
N ASN A 284 15.04 3.14 7.68
CA ASN A 284 15.42 2.44 6.46
C ASN A 284 14.42 1.34 6.06
N MET A 285 13.71 0.71 7.00
CA MET A 285 12.65 -0.24 6.66
C MET A 285 11.50 0.45 5.91
N TYR A 286 11.07 1.63 6.37
CA TYR A 286 10.08 2.43 5.65
C TYR A 286 10.57 2.87 4.27
N VAL A 287 11.82 3.31 4.17
CA VAL A 287 12.44 3.66 2.87
C VAL A 287 12.52 2.44 1.95
N ASN A 288 12.76 1.24 2.47
CA ASN A 288 12.77 0.00 1.69
C ASN A 288 11.37 -0.37 1.18
N HIS A 289 10.33 -0.24 2.00
CA HIS A 289 8.94 -0.46 1.57
C HIS A 289 8.52 0.57 0.51
N LEU A 290 8.91 1.83 0.69
CA LEU A 290 8.69 2.88 -0.31
C LEU A 290 9.46 2.59 -1.61
N SER A 291 10.72 2.12 -1.50
CA SER A 291 11.52 1.73 -2.66
C SER A 291 10.91 0.55 -3.40
N ALA A 292 10.36 -0.44 -2.69
CA ALA A 292 9.64 -1.53 -3.30
C ALA A 292 8.39 -1.03 -4.04
N ALA A 293 7.59 -0.15 -3.43
CA ALA A 293 6.43 0.45 -4.08
C ALA A 293 6.82 1.32 -5.29
N MET A 294 7.91 2.08 -5.20
CA MET A 294 8.46 2.87 -6.30
C MET A 294 8.99 1.97 -7.43
N ALA A 295 9.61 0.83 -7.11
CA ALA A 295 10.07 -0.13 -8.12
C ALA A 295 8.90 -0.83 -8.82
N GLU A 296 7.86 -1.23 -8.08
CA GLU A 296 6.62 -1.73 -8.67
C GLU A 296 5.94 -0.68 -9.58
N PHE A 297 6.04 0.59 -9.20
CA PHE A 297 5.54 1.74 -9.92
C PHE A 297 6.35 2.06 -11.20
N GLU A 298 7.66 1.84 -11.18
CA GLU A 298 8.58 2.06 -12.33
C GLU A 298 8.64 0.87 -13.30
N ALA A 299 8.20 -0.32 -12.88
CA ALA A 299 8.02 -1.44 -13.78
C ALA A 299 6.89 -1.11 -14.79
N ASP A 300 7.24 -0.86 -16.06
CA ASP A 300 6.28 -0.57 -17.15
C ASP A 300 5.44 -1.79 -17.60
N GLY A 301 5.28 -2.79 -16.75
CA GLY A 301 4.33 -3.87 -16.95
C GLY A 301 3.02 -3.53 -16.25
N ILE A 302 1.90 -3.55 -16.99
CA ILE A 302 0.61 -3.86 -16.37
C ILE A 302 0.88 -5.11 -15.52
N LYS A 303 0.79 -5.02 -14.19
CA LYS A 303 0.93 -6.18 -13.31
C LYS A 303 -0.22 -7.10 -13.71
N GLU A 304 0.04 -8.10 -14.55
CA GLU A 304 -0.97 -9.06 -14.95
C GLU A 304 -1.48 -9.71 -13.67
N ALA A 305 -2.80 -9.63 -13.44
CA ALA A 305 -3.36 -10.20 -12.22
C ALA A 305 -2.99 -11.68 -12.16
N THR A 306 -2.36 -12.09 -11.06
CA THR A 306 -1.95 -13.49 -10.88
C THR A 306 -3.20 -14.30 -10.63
N THR A 307 -3.42 -15.40 -11.35
CA THR A 307 -4.57 -16.26 -11.06
C THR A 307 -4.11 -17.51 -10.34
N ARG A 308 -4.82 -17.88 -9.27
CA ARG A 308 -4.64 -19.12 -8.53
C ARG A 308 -5.92 -19.93 -8.56
N VAL A 309 -5.82 -21.24 -8.77
CA VAL A 309 -6.92 -22.19 -8.62
C VAL A 309 -6.54 -23.18 -7.53
N ASN A 310 -7.36 -23.27 -6.48
CA ASN A 310 -7.08 -24.13 -5.31
C ASN A 310 -5.68 -23.91 -4.72
N GLY A 311 -5.23 -22.65 -4.68
CA GLY A 311 -3.90 -22.24 -4.17
C GLY A 311 -2.75 -22.31 -5.19
N GLU A 312 -2.91 -23.06 -6.28
CA GLU A 312 -1.89 -23.21 -7.32
C GLU A 312 -1.91 -22.07 -8.33
N ARG A 313 -0.75 -21.45 -8.58
CA ARG A 313 -0.60 -20.36 -9.55
C ARG A 313 -0.72 -20.89 -10.98
N LEU A 314 -1.61 -20.28 -11.76
CA LEU A 314 -1.75 -20.56 -13.19
C LEU A 314 -0.79 -19.72 -14.02
N LYS A 315 -0.28 -20.34 -15.09
CA LYS A 315 0.42 -19.65 -16.17
C LYS A 315 -0.49 -19.55 -17.38
N PHE A 316 -0.59 -18.33 -17.89
CA PHE A 316 -1.40 -17.98 -19.03
C PHE A 316 -0.48 -17.67 -20.22
N SER A 317 -0.85 -18.09 -21.44
CA SER A 317 -0.15 -17.69 -22.67
C SER A 317 -0.56 -16.30 -23.17
N GLU A 318 -1.76 -15.84 -22.82
CA GLU A 318 -2.33 -14.52 -23.09
C GLU A 318 -2.74 -13.82 -21.78
N PRO A 319 -2.56 -12.49 -21.66
CA PRO A 319 -2.98 -11.75 -20.47
C PRO A 319 -4.49 -11.88 -20.21
N LEU A 320 -4.87 -11.68 -18.96
CA LEU A 320 -6.27 -11.46 -18.59
C LEU A 320 -6.81 -10.22 -19.31
N ARG A 321 -8.06 -10.28 -19.78
CA ARG A 321 -8.66 -9.18 -20.54
C ARG A 321 -9.86 -8.59 -19.79
N PRO A 322 -9.79 -7.34 -19.33
CA PRO A 322 -10.99 -6.64 -18.88
C PRO A 322 -11.87 -6.31 -20.10
N GLU A 323 -13.15 -6.69 -20.04
CA GLU A 323 -14.14 -6.41 -21.08
C GLU A 323 -15.52 -6.23 -20.43
N ASP A 324 -16.17 -5.10 -20.67
CA ASP A 324 -17.55 -4.79 -20.23
C ASP A 324 -17.84 -5.11 -18.73
N GLY A 325 -16.89 -4.79 -17.85
CA GLY A 325 -17.03 -5.03 -16.40
C GLY A 325 -16.75 -6.47 -15.95
N SER A 326 -16.38 -7.36 -16.88
CA SER A 326 -15.90 -8.71 -16.60
C SER A 326 -14.41 -8.85 -16.86
N ILE A 327 -13.75 -9.80 -16.19
CA ILE A 327 -12.42 -10.25 -16.57
C ILE A 327 -12.54 -11.56 -17.33
N LEU A 328 -11.97 -11.58 -18.53
CA LEU A 328 -11.83 -12.77 -19.33
C LEU A 328 -10.49 -13.44 -19.03
N ALA A 329 -10.53 -14.74 -18.74
CA ALA A 329 -9.37 -15.60 -18.54
C ALA A 329 -9.39 -16.77 -19.53
N GLN A 330 -8.23 -17.38 -19.77
CA GLN A 330 -8.15 -18.54 -20.65
C GLN A 330 -8.88 -19.74 -20.05
N LEU A 331 -9.81 -20.31 -20.81
CA LEU A 331 -10.60 -21.47 -20.43
C LEU A 331 -9.71 -22.66 -20.07
N LYS A 332 -8.74 -23.00 -20.92
CA LYS A 332 -7.98 -24.25 -20.78
C LYS A 332 -7.21 -24.35 -19.46
N PRO A 333 -6.35 -23.39 -19.07
CA PRO A 333 -5.61 -23.49 -17.81
C PRO A 333 -6.54 -23.50 -16.58
N VAL A 334 -7.58 -22.67 -16.58
CA VAL A 334 -8.55 -22.58 -15.48
C VAL A 334 -9.31 -23.88 -15.30
N PHE A 335 -9.93 -24.41 -16.37
CA PHE A 335 -10.72 -25.63 -16.29
C PHE A 335 -9.85 -26.87 -16.05
N THR A 336 -8.63 -26.92 -16.58
CA THR A 336 -7.69 -28.01 -16.29
C THR A 336 -7.34 -28.05 -14.80
N ALA A 337 -7.07 -26.90 -14.19
CA ALA A 337 -6.78 -26.81 -12.75
C ALA A 337 -8.00 -27.14 -11.87
N LEU A 338 -9.22 -26.94 -12.38
CA LEU A 338 -10.46 -27.41 -11.74
C LEU A 338 -10.75 -28.91 -11.99
N GLY A 339 -9.86 -29.62 -12.69
CA GLY A 339 -9.93 -31.05 -12.96
C GLY A 339 -10.78 -31.45 -14.17
N PHE A 340 -10.98 -30.56 -15.14
CA PHE A 340 -11.64 -30.88 -16.42
C PHE A 340 -10.61 -31.23 -17.50
N THR A 341 -11.03 -32.05 -18.46
CA THR A 341 -10.34 -32.25 -19.74
C THR A 341 -10.92 -31.29 -20.77
N VAL A 342 -10.07 -30.45 -21.36
CA VAL A 342 -10.48 -29.41 -22.33
C VAL A 342 -10.08 -29.81 -23.73
N THR A 343 -11.04 -29.82 -24.66
CA THR A 343 -10.88 -30.13 -26.08
C THR A 343 -11.44 -29.01 -26.95
N TRP A 344 -10.88 -28.84 -28.14
CA TRP A 344 -11.36 -27.92 -29.16
C TRP A 344 -11.91 -28.71 -30.36
N ASN A 345 -13.13 -28.39 -30.80
CA ASN A 345 -13.69 -28.92 -32.04
C ASN A 345 -13.51 -27.90 -33.17
N GLU A 346 -12.58 -28.16 -34.08
CA GLU A 346 -12.28 -27.27 -35.22
C GLU A 346 -13.45 -27.12 -36.20
N ALA A 347 -14.24 -28.18 -36.42
CA ALA A 347 -15.34 -28.13 -37.39
C ALA A 347 -16.50 -27.25 -36.92
N GLU A 348 -16.72 -27.20 -35.60
CA GLU A 348 -17.81 -26.45 -34.97
C GLU A 348 -17.35 -25.12 -34.37
N GLY A 349 -16.05 -24.94 -34.16
CA GLY A 349 -15.49 -23.76 -33.50
C GLY A 349 -15.87 -23.68 -32.03
N VAL A 350 -15.93 -24.82 -31.33
CA VAL A 350 -16.42 -24.93 -29.94
C VAL A 350 -15.35 -25.50 -29.02
N ALA A 351 -15.11 -24.82 -27.90
CA ALA A 351 -14.31 -25.33 -26.80
C ALA A 351 -15.21 -26.12 -25.83
N THR A 352 -14.84 -27.36 -25.50
CA THR A 352 -15.59 -28.21 -24.57
C THR A 352 -14.70 -28.63 -23.41
N ALA A 353 -15.18 -28.48 -22.19
CA ALA A 353 -14.55 -28.93 -20.95
C ALA A 353 -15.39 -30.04 -20.31
N ASN A 354 -14.79 -31.20 -20.09
CA ASN A 354 -15.46 -32.40 -19.59
C ASN A 354 -14.86 -32.84 -18.24
N LYS A 355 -15.73 -33.14 -17.28
CA LYS A 355 -15.43 -33.82 -16.00
C LYS A 355 -16.54 -34.84 -15.77
N THR A 356 -16.30 -35.91 -15.00
CA THR A 356 -17.15 -37.13 -14.91
C THR A 356 -18.66 -36.94 -15.13
N ASP A 357 -19.29 -35.97 -14.46
CA ASP A 357 -20.75 -35.71 -14.53
C ASP A 357 -21.11 -34.30 -15.05
N LEU A 358 -20.14 -33.59 -15.65
CA LEU A 358 -20.28 -32.20 -16.04
C LEU A 358 -19.57 -31.90 -17.36
N THR A 359 -20.34 -31.52 -18.36
CA THR A 359 -19.87 -31.02 -19.67
C THR A 359 -20.21 -29.55 -19.79
N VAL A 360 -19.21 -28.73 -20.12
CA VAL A 360 -19.40 -27.29 -20.36
C VAL A 360 -18.81 -26.94 -21.72
N SER A 361 -19.59 -26.27 -22.58
CA SER A 361 -19.10 -25.84 -23.89
C SER A 361 -19.27 -24.34 -24.13
N PHE A 362 -18.32 -23.77 -24.86
CA PHE A 362 -18.20 -22.35 -25.15
C PHE A 362 -17.92 -22.15 -26.64
N GLN A 363 -18.73 -21.31 -27.27
CA GLN A 363 -18.55 -20.91 -28.67
C GLN A 363 -18.05 -19.45 -28.72
N PRO A 364 -16.78 -19.19 -29.12
CA PRO A 364 -16.26 -17.83 -29.22
C PRO A 364 -17.18 -16.91 -30.02
N GLY A 365 -17.40 -15.70 -29.52
CA GLY A 365 -18.36 -14.72 -30.04
C GLY A 365 -19.74 -14.80 -29.39
N SER A 366 -20.06 -15.87 -28.67
CA SER A 366 -21.32 -16.05 -27.95
C SER A 366 -21.24 -15.60 -26.50
N SER A 367 -22.33 -15.01 -25.99
CA SER A 367 -22.60 -14.79 -24.56
C SER A 367 -23.36 -15.96 -23.93
N VAL A 368 -23.56 -17.06 -24.66
CA VAL A 368 -24.22 -18.29 -24.16
C VAL A 368 -23.20 -19.42 -24.11
N ALA A 369 -23.12 -20.08 -22.96
CA ALA A 369 -22.40 -21.34 -22.78
C ALA A 369 -23.41 -22.47 -22.53
N LEU A 370 -23.06 -23.71 -22.87
CA LEU A 370 -23.91 -24.86 -22.53
C LEU A 370 -23.33 -25.60 -21.32
N VAL A 371 -24.16 -25.87 -20.32
CA VAL A 371 -23.83 -26.71 -19.15
C VAL A 371 -24.73 -27.94 -19.18
N ASN A 372 -24.17 -29.12 -19.41
CA ASN A 372 -24.91 -30.37 -19.63
C ASN A 372 -26.02 -30.23 -20.70
N GLY A 373 -25.76 -29.43 -21.73
CA GLY A 373 -26.70 -29.14 -22.82
C GLY A 373 -27.73 -28.04 -22.54
N ALA A 374 -27.80 -27.52 -21.31
CA ALA A 374 -28.65 -26.38 -20.97
C ALA A 374 -27.94 -25.05 -21.24
N GLU A 375 -28.64 -24.07 -21.81
CA GLU A 375 -28.10 -22.74 -22.09
C GLU A 375 -27.95 -21.90 -20.82
N MET A 376 -26.75 -21.36 -20.61
CA MET A 376 -26.41 -20.46 -19.51
C MET A 376 -25.88 -19.15 -20.08
N ILE A 377 -26.47 -18.03 -19.63
CA ILE A 377 -26.08 -16.69 -20.07
C ILE A 377 -24.84 -16.23 -19.30
N MET A 378 -23.88 -15.69 -20.04
CA MET A 378 -22.67 -15.02 -19.54
C MET A 378 -22.84 -13.51 -19.62
N ASP A 379 -22.25 -12.80 -18.66
CA ASP A 379 -22.30 -11.33 -18.60
C ASP A 379 -21.57 -10.68 -19.79
N THR A 380 -20.60 -11.39 -20.36
CA THR A 380 -19.79 -10.95 -21.49
C THR A 380 -19.56 -12.12 -22.43
N LYS A 381 -19.46 -11.85 -23.74
CA LYS A 381 -19.15 -12.88 -24.75
C LYS A 381 -17.80 -13.53 -24.48
N CYS A 382 -17.72 -14.84 -24.68
CA CYS A 382 -16.41 -15.50 -24.75
C CYS A 382 -15.72 -15.13 -26.08
N GLN A 383 -14.38 -15.12 -26.11
CA GLN A 383 -13.60 -14.63 -27.24
C GLN A 383 -12.51 -15.62 -27.63
N LEU A 384 -12.08 -15.61 -28.89
CA LEU A 384 -10.90 -16.33 -29.33
C LEU A 384 -9.77 -15.33 -29.53
N VAL A 385 -8.71 -15.43 -28.72
CA VAL A 385 -7.55 -14.53 -28.74
C VAL A 385 -6.31 -15.37 -28.94
N ASN A 386 -5.59 -15.16 -30.05
CA ASN A 386 -4.34 -15.88 -30.38
C ASN A 386 -4.46 -17.42 -30.21
N GLY A 387 -5.59 -17.99 -30.60
CA GLY A 387 -5.86 -19.43 -30.49
C GLY A 387 -6.30 -19.90 -29.10
N SER A 388 -6.49 -19.01 -28.13
CA SER A 388 -7.00 -19.32 -26.79
C SER A 388 -8.43 -18.83 -26.61
N THR A 389 -9.32 -19.70 -26.12
CA THR A 389 -10.69 -19.33 -25.73
C THR A 389 -10.67 -18.59 -24.39
N MET A 390 -11.08 -17.33 -24.40
CA MET A 390 -11.19 -16.45 -23.24
C MET A 390 -12.64 -16.43 -22.74
N ILE A 391 -12.86 -16.66 -21.46
CA ILE A 391 -14.19 -16.74 -20.83
C ILE A 391 -14.29 -15.81 -19.62
N PRO A 392 -15.48 -15.26 -19.31
CA PRO A 392 -15.68 -14.45 -18.11
C PRO A 392 -15.49 -15.29 -16.85
N LEU A 393 -14.64 -14.83 -15.93
CA LEU A 393 -14.42 -15.52 -14.66
C LEU A 393 -15.68 -15.56 -13.78
N SER A 394 -16.59 -14.59 -13.92
CA SER A 394 -17.89 -14.57 -13.24
C SER A 394 -18.76 -15.77 -13.59
N PHE A 395 -18.54 -16.41 -14.73
CA PHE A 395 -19.25 -17.63 -15.11
C PHE A 395 -19.00 -18.76 -14.12
N LEU A 396 -17.77 -18.86 -13.57
CA LEU A 396 -17.40 -19.92 -12.63
C LEU A 396 -18.20 -19.81 -11.34
N SER A 397 -18.38 -18.60 -10.81
CA SER A 397 -19.12 -18.38 -9.59
C SER A 397 -20.62 -18.49 -9.78
N LYS A 398 -21.15 -17.93 -10.88
CA LYS A 398 -22.59 -17.95 -11.15
C LYS A 398 -23.13 -19.32 -11.53
N ASN A 399 -22.36 -20.13 -12.25
CA ASN A 399 -22.88 -21.33 -12.90
C ASN A 399 -22.18 -22.62 -12.48
N LEU A 400 -20.96 -22.56 -11.94
CA LEU A 400 -20.18 -23.75 -11.58
C LEU A 400 -19.89 -23.89 -10.07
N GLY A 401 -20.44 -22.99 -9.25
CA GLY A 401 -20.32 -23.02 -7.79
C GLY A 401 -18.91 -22.73 -7.26
N CYS A 402 -18.06 -22.05 -8.04
CA CYS A 402 -16.73 -21.65 -7.58
C CYS A 402 -16.78 -20.34 -6.81
N THR A 403 -15.94 -20.17 -5.80
CA THR A 403 -15.66 -18.86 -5.21
C THR A 403 -14.56 -18.18 -6.03
N VAL A 404 -14.79 -16.94 -6.46
CA VAL A 404 -13.82 -16.14 -7.20
C VAL A 404 -13.59 -14.84 -6.45
N ASN A 405 -12.42 -14.70 -5.82
CA ASN A 405 -12.05 -13.56 -4.98
C ASN A 405 -10.82 -12.86 -5.52
N TRP A 406 -10.82 -11.55 -5.47
CA TRP A 406 -9.66 -10.73 -5.77
C TRP A 406 -9.02 -10.28 -4.46
N ASP A 407 -7.70 -10.48 -4.30
CA ASP A 407 -6.96 -10.03 -3.12
C ASP A 407 -6.17 -8.73 -3.34
N ALA A 408 -5.68 -8.19 -2.22
CA ALA A 408 -4.99 -6.90 -2.22
C ALA A 408 -3.64 -6.89 -2.98
N ASP A 409 -3.12 -8.05 -3.40
CA ASP A 409 -1.84 -8.18 -4.11
C ASP A 409 -2.04 -8.45 -5.61
N ASN A 410 -3.20 -8.07 -6.15
CA ASN A 410 -3.54 -8.25 -7.56
C ASN A 410 -3.60 -9.75 -7.96
N THR A 411 -4.04 -10.61 -7.03
CA THR A 411 -4.24 -12.04 -7.28
C THR A 411 -5.72 -12.40 -7.28
N ILE A 412 -6.15 -13.11 -8.32
CA ILE A 412 -7.47 -13.71 -8.45
C ILE A 412 -7.38 -15.13 -7.91
N ASN A 413 -8.06 -15.40 -6.80
CA ASN A 413 -8.14 -16.70 -6.17
C ASN A 413 -9.47 -17.37 -6.52
N ILE A 414 -9.39 -18.55 -7.13
CA ILE A 414 -10.52 -19.37 -7.52
C ILE A 414 -10.51 -20.64 -6.68
N PHE A 415 -11.60 -20.90 -5.96
CA PHE A 415 -11.78 -22.10 -5.15
C PHE A 415 -13.04 -22.83 -5.56
N LYS A 416 -13.03 -24.16 -5.47
CA LYS A 416 -14.22 -24.98 -5.57
C LYS A 416 -14.23 -25.92 -4.38
N GLU A 417 -15.22 -25.76 -3.51
CA GLU A 417 -15.43 -26.61 -2.32
C GLU A 417 -15.66 -28.09 -2.69
#